data_AF-A0A966S3Z7-F1
#
_entry.id   AF-A0A966S3Z7-F1
#
_cell.length_a   1.000
_cell.length_b   1.000
_cell.length_c   1.000
_cell.angle_alpha   90.00
_cell.angle_beta   90.00
_cell.angle_gamma   90.00
#
_symmetry.space_group_name_H-M   'P 1'
#
loop_
_entity.id
_entity.type
_entity.pdbx_description
1 polymer ?
#
loop_
_entity_poly.entity_id
_entity_poly.type
_entity_poly.pdbx_seq_one_letter_code
_entity_poly.pdbx_strand_id
1 'polypeptide(L)'
;MEPSSFGDNYTSLKAQPQSATIQLTLPAVTPLAGQYLCASQSNPTQLEWKTPQLIATSMSTVERDALNSPTAGLIIFNTDTSRHQGYNGRGWYDLY
;
A
#
# COMPACT_ATOMS: atom_id res chain seq x y z
N MET A 1 -29.88 -29.09 17.16
CA MET A 1 -29.70 -28.36 15.89
C MET A 1 -29.71 -26.90 16.27
N GLU A 2 -28.54 -26.28 16.47
CA GLU A 2 -28.53 -24.83 16.71
C GLU A 2 -28.81 -24.12 15.39
N PRO A 3 -29.70 -23.12 15.37
CA PRO A 3 -30.08 -22.44 14.15
C PRO A 3 -29.00 -21.40 13.83
N SER A 4 -28.14 -21.69 12.85
CA SER A 4 -27.34 -20.63 12.22
C SER A 4 -28.27 -19.83 11.31
N SER A 5 -28.86 -18.76 11.84
CA SER A 5 -29.62 -17.80 11.04
C SER A 5 -28.69 -17.22 9.96
N PHE A 6 -29.07 -17.41 8.70
CA PHE A 6 -28.32 -16.93 7.55
C PHE A 6 -28.24 -15.41 7.57
N GLY A 7 -27.03 -14.87 7.70
CA GLY A 7 -26.75 -13.47 7.40
C GLY A 7 -26.67 -13.30 5.89
N ASP A 8 -27.33 -12.26 5.39
CA ASP A 8 -27.48 -11.95 3.97
C ASP A 8 -26.11 -11.86 3.25
N ASN A 9 -25.83 -12.82 2.37
CA ASN A 9 -24.78 -12.76 1.34
C ASN A 9 -23.32 -12.58 1.79
N TYR A 10 -22.84 -13.33 2.78
CA TYR A 10 -21.38 -13.45 2.99
C TYR A 10 -20.79 -14.49 2.04
N THR A 11 -20.04 -14.06 1.03
CA THR A 11 -19.11 -14.97 0.31
C THR A 11 -18.00 -15.31 1.29
N SER A 12 -17.96 -16.55 1.77
CA SER A 12 -16.96 -16.99 2.74
C SER A 12 -15.56 -16.98 2.13
N LEU A 13 -14.55 -16.65 2.95
CA LEU A 13 -13.15 -16.85 2.60
C LEU A 13 -12.87 -18.36 2.62
N LYS A 14 -12.73 -18.99 1.44
CA LYS A 14 -12.37 -20.41 1.36
C LYS A 14 -10.91 -20.59 1.79
N ALA A 15 -10.70 -21.15 2.99
CA ALA A 15 -9.37 -21.52 3.46
C ALA A 15 -8.86 -22.78 2.70
N GLN A 16 -7.58 -22.79 2.36
CA GLN A 16 -6.87 -23.99 1.88
C GLN A 16 -6.62 -24.96 3.05
N PRO A 17 -6.22 -26.23 2.81
CA PRO A 17 -5.78 -27.12 3.89
C PRO A 17 -4.72 -26.45 4.77
N GLN A 18 -4.97 -26.34 6.08
CA GLN A 18 -4.06 -25.69 7.02
C GLN A 18 -3.39 -26.75 7.90
N SER A 19 -2.07 -26.66 8.08
CA SER A 19 -1.33 -27.53 9.02
C SER A 19 -1.35 -27.01 10.46
N ALA A 20 -1.89 -25.80 10.68
CA ALA A 20 -2.02 -25.15 11.99
C ALA A 20 -3.14 -24.10 11.97
N THR A 21 -3.59 -23.68 13.15
CA THR A 21 -4.55 -22.56 13.30
C THR A 21 -3.93 -21.24 12.84
N ILE A 22 -4.66 -20.49 12.02
CA ILE A 22 -4.32 -19.12 11.66
C ILE A 22 -5.19 -18.16 12.48
N GLN A 23 -4.56 -17.33 13.31
CA GLN A 23 -5.25 -16.30 14.09
C GLN A 23 -4.93 -14.91 13.51
N LEU A 24 -5.98 -14.19 13.08
CA LEU A 24 -5.90 -12.80 12.65
C LEU A 24 -6.77 -11.93 13.56
N THR A 25 -6.21 -10.85 14.08
CA THR A 25 -6.94 -9.89 14.92
C THR A 25 -7.48 -8.77 14.05
N LEU A 26 -8.80 -8.55 14.06
CA LEU A 26 -9.45 -7.45 13.34
C LEU A 26 -9.20 -6.09 14.02
N PRO A 27 -9.18 -4.97 13.26
CA PRO A 27 -9.19 -3.65 13.85
C PRO A 27 -10.46 -3.43 14.69
N ALA A 28 -10.32 -2.81 15.86
CA ALA A 28 -11.45 -2.49 16.74
C ALA A 28 -12.21 -1.20 16.33
N VAL A 29 -11.81 -0.57 15.22
CA VAL A 29 -12.37 0.70 14.74
C VAL A 29 -13.01 0.52 13.37
N THR A 30 -14.10 1.24 13.12
CA THR A 30 -14.77 1.28 11.81
C THR A 30 -13.87 1.95 10.76
N PRO A 31 -13.79 1.44 9.51
CA PRO A 31 -13.02 2.08 8.45
C PRO A 31 -13.63 3.41 8.02
N LEU A 32 -12.77 4.30 7.53
CA LEU A 32 -13.18 5.45 6.74
C LEU A 32 -13.37 5.05 5.27
N ALA A 33 -14.14 5.84 4.53
CA ALA A 33 -14.35 5.62 3.10
C ALA A 33 -13.01 5.60 2.34
N GLY A 34 -12.82 4.58 1.49
CA GLY A 34 -11.62 4.40 0.68
C GLY A 34 -10.45 3.69 1.37
N GLN A 35 -10.59 3.26 2.63
CA GLN A 35 -9.59 2.41 3.28
C GLN A 35 -9.74 0.94 2.88
N TYR A 36 -8.64 0.19 2.93
CA TYR A 36 -8.62 -1.27 2.74
C TYR A 36 -8.08 -1.97 3.98
N LEU A 37 -8.48 -3.23 4.19
CA LEU A 37 -7.96 -4.07 5.27
C LEU A 37 -6.67 -4.75 4.80
N CYS A 38 -5.58 -4.63 5.55
CA CYS A 38 -4.34 -5.36 5.26
C CYS A 38 -3.66 -5.85 6.54
N ALA A 39 -2.73 -6.78 6.41
CA ALA A 39 -1.85 -7.18 7.51
C ALA A 39 -0.90 -6.03 7.88
N SER A 40 -0.67 -5.84 9.18
CA SER A 40 0.27 -4.84 9.67
C SER A 40 1.70 -5.21 9.32
N GLN A 41 2.52 -4.21 9.00
CA GLN A 41 3.94 -4.41 8.67
C GLN A 41 4.77 -4.88 9.86
N SER A 42 4.43 -4.45 11.08
CA SER A 42 5.15 -4.80 12.30
C SER A 42 4.64 -6.10 12.93
N ASN A 43 3.35 -6.40 12.79
CA ASN A 43 2.70 -7.58 13.34
C ASN A 43 1.73 -8.19 12.31
N PRO A 44 2.18 -9.09 11.42
CA PRO A 44 1.36 -9.56 10.30
C PRO A 44 0.07 -10.31 10.67
N THR A 45 -0.05 -10.79 11.91
CA THR A 45 -1.28 -11.41 12.45
C THR A 45 -2.30 -10.39 12.94
N GLN A 46 -1.95 -9.11 12.99
CA GLN A 46 -2.86 -8.02 13.27
C GLN A 46 -3.25 -7.34 11.95
N LEU A 47 -4.55 -7.27 11.67
CA LEU A 47 -5.06 -6.56 10.51
C LEU A 47 -5.28 -5.07 10.88
N GLU A 48 -5.07 -4.19 9.92
CA GLU A 48 -5.20 -2.73 10.05
C GLU A 48 -5.95 -2.13 8.86
N TRP A 49 -6.68 -1.03 9.10
CA TRP A 49 -7.24 -0.22 8.01
C TRP A 49 -6.16 0.71 7.47
N LYS A 50 -5.92 0.64 6.17
CA LYS A 50 -4.89 1.42 5.50
C LYS A 50 -5.51 2.34 4.45
N THR A 51 -5.12 3.60 4.52
CA THR A 51 -5.42 4.56 3.46
C THR A 51 -4.46 4.28 2.30
N PRO A 52 -4.95 4.16 1.05
CA PRO A 52 -4.08 4.02 -0.11
C PRO A 52 -3.20 5.26 -0.26
N GLN A 53 -1.91 5.05 -0.48
CA GLN A 53 -0.92 6.10 -0.65
C GLN A 53 -0.04 5.79 -1.85
N LEU A 54 0.25 6.82 -2.65
CA LEU A 54 1.35 6.80 -3.61
C LEU A 54 2.55 7.45 -2.94
N ILE A 55 3.60 6.67 -2.69
CA ILE A 55 4.84 7.15 -2.08
C ILE A 55 5.91 7.16 -3.17
N ALA A 56 6.36 8.34 -3.56
CA ALA A 56 7.47 8.49 -4.49
C ALA A 56 8.80 8.14 -3.79
N THR A 57 9.77 7.63 -4.53
CA THR A 57 11.13 7.42 -4.01
C THR A 57 11.75 8.77 -3.68
N SER A 58 12.21 8.95 -2.43
CA SER A 58 12.93 10.16 -2.02
C SER A 58 14.42 10.01 -2.30
N MET A 59 15.03 11.01 -2.94
CA MET A 59 16.48 11.05 -3.22
C MET A 59 16.97 12.48 -3.43
N SER A 60 18.27 12.71 -3.29
CA SER A 60 18.92 13.97 -3.62
C SER A 60 19.00 14.20 -5.15
N THR A 61 19.34 15.42 -5.56
CA THR A 61 19.60 15.77 -6.96
C THR A 61 20.75 14.93 -7.53
N VAL A 62 21.80 14.72 -6.73
CA VAL A 62 22.96 13.92 -7.11
C VAL A 62 22.58 12.46 -7.34
N GLU A 63 21.79 11.87 -6.45
CA GLU A 63 21.31 10.49 -6.60
C GLU A 63 20.36 10.34 -7.79
N ARG A 64 19.47 11.30 -8.01
CA ARG A 64 18.59 11.35 -9.19
C ARG A 64 19.37 11.41 -10.49
N ASP A 65 20.40 12.25 -10.55
CA ASP A 65 21.23 12.44 -11.76
C ASP A 65 22.18 11.26 -12.00
N ALA A 66 22.47 10.48 -10.97
CA ALA A 66 23.21 9.22 -11.06
C ALA A 66 22.36 8.03 -11.58
N LEU A 67 21.04 8.20 -11.74
CA LEU A 67 20.19 7.16 -12.31
C LEU A 67 20.54 6.93 -13.78
N ASN A 68 21.06 5.73 -14.08
CA ASN A 68 21.34 5.31 -15.45
C ASN A 68 20.04 4.93 -16.16
N SER A 69 19.71 5.63 -17.25
CA SER A 69 18.56 5.34 -18.12
C SER A 69 17.20 5.26 -17.39
N PRO A 70 16.76 6.34 -16.72
CA PRO A 70 15.47 6.36 -16.04
C PRO A 70 14.31 6.09 -17.02
N THR A 71 13.32 5.30 -16.58
CA THR A 71 12.14 5.00 -17.38
C THR A 71 11.21 6.22 -17.48
N ALA A 72 10.68 6.50 -18.67
CA ALA A 72 9.67 7.55 -18.83
C ALA A 72 8.44 7.26 -17.95
N GLY A 73 7.98 8.27 -17.21
CA GLY A 73 6.91 8.15 -16.21
C GLY A 73 7.40 7.93 -14.78
N LEU A 74 8.71 7.81 -14.53
CA LEU A 74 9.25 7.75 -13.18
C LEU A 74 8.96 9.04 -12.41
N ILE A 75 8.49 8.91 -11.17
CA ILE A 75 8.23 10.01 -10.24
C ILE A 75 9.08 9.82 -8.98
N ILE A 76 9.79 10.87 -8.57
CA ILE A 76 10.57 10.92 -7.34
C ILE A 76 10.17 12.14 -6.49
N PHE A 77 10.63 12.17 -5.24
CA PHE A 77 10.70 13.39 -4.44
C PHE A 77 12.18 13.79 -4.29
N ASN A 78 12.56 14.94 -4.84
CA ASN A 78 13.92 15.46 -4.73
C ASN A 78 14.09 16.21 -3.42
N THR A 79 14.96 15.71 -2.54
CA THR A 79 15.13 16.24 -1.18
C THR A 79 15.88 17.56 -1.12
N ASP A 80 16.73 17.87 -2.11
CA ASP A 80 17.48 19.15 -2.15
C ASP A 80 16.57 20.30 -2.56
N THR A 81 15.69 20.04 -3.54
CA THR A 81 14.75 21.05 -4.08
C THR A 81 13.40 21.02 -3.39
N SER A 82 13.11 19.99 -2.59
CA SER A 82 11.80 19.75 -1.97
C SER A 82 10.65 19.72 -2.99
N ARG A 83 10.91 19.13 -4.16
CA ARG A 83 9.96 19.04 -5.28
C ARG A 83 9.72 17.60 -5.69
N HIS A 84 8.48 17.32 -6.08
CA HIS A 84 8.19 16.11 -6.86
C HIS A 84 8.71 16.31 -8.28
N GLN A 85 9.44 15.33 -8.81
CA GLN A 85 10.00 15.40 -10.15
C GLN A 85 9.62 14.18 -10.96
N GLY A 86 9.21 14.40 -12.22
CA GLY A 86 8.87 13.38 -13.19
C GLY A 86 9.89 13.31 -14.32
N TYR A 87 10.30 12.10 -14.71
CA TYR A 87 11.13 11.88 -15.90
C TYR A 87 10.25 11.61 -17.13
N ASN A 88 10.35 12.43 -18.18
CA ASN A 88 9.50 12.30 -19.38
C ASN A 88 10.16 11.52 -20.54
N GLY A 89 11.30 10.89 -20.32
CA GLY A 89 12.10 10.24 -21.37
C GLY A 89 13.23 11.12 -21.91
N ARG A 90 13.21 12.44 -21.65
CA ARG A 90 14.24 13.40 -22.09
C ARG A 90 14.94 14.10 -20.93
N GLY A 91 14.23 14.31 -19.82
CA GLY A 91 14.76 15.01 -18.66
C GLY A 91 13.80 14.95 -17.49
N TRP A 92 14.28 15.47 -16.36
CA TRP A 92 13.52 15.64 -15.11
C TRP A 92 12.81 16.99 -15.11
N TYR A 93 11.53 16.99 -14.69
CA TYR A 93 10.69 18.17 -14.61
C TYR A 93 9.92 18.18 -13.29
N ASP A 94 9.72 19.35 -12.71
CA ASP A 94 8.91 19.51 -11.51
C ASP A 94 7.43 19.26 -11.83
N LEU A 95 6.78 18.49 -10.96
CA LEU A 95 5.35 18.32 -10.93
C LEU A 95 4.84 19.45 -10.00
N TYR A 96 4.41 20.56 -10.59
CA TYR A 96 3.95 21.84 -10.00
C TYR A 96 4.97 22.70 -9.24
#